data_AF-A0A964JWP8-F1
#
_entry.id   AF-A0A964JWP8-F1
#
_cell.length_a   1.000
_cell.length_b   1.000
_cell.length_c   1.000
_cell.angle_alpha   90.00
_cell.angle_beta   90.00
_cell.angle_gamma   90.00
#
_symmetry.space_group_name_H-M   'P 1'
#
loop_
_entity.id
_entity.type
_entity.pdbx_description
1 polymer ?
#
loop_
_entity_poly.entity_id
_entity_poly.type
_entity_poly.pdbx_seq_one_letter_code
_entity_poly.pdbx_strand_id
1 'polypeptide(L)'
;MNHAAVTPRVGALANSSDMIRHDGRNRRSAETRRKIIEAAKTMITETGTAPTVVGVARRADVSVRSVFQHFGDVESLFVTVFDDVREGVPFFQPVAAEAPLAQRINEVVDYLAEAFDRVVPLRIAAGQFGDTNPA
;
A
#
# COMPACT_ATOMS: atom_id res chain seq x y z
N MET A 1 -36.45 -25.46 47.15
CA MET A 1 -36.59 -25.71 45.70
C MET A 1 -36.99 -24.40 45.05
N ASN A 2 -36.14 -23.78 44.24
CA ASN A 2 -36.54 -22.77 43.26
C ASN A 2 -35.52 -22.80 42.12
N HIS A 3 -35.90 -23.44 41.01
CA HIS A 3 -35.13 -23.54 39.77
C HIS A 3 -35.46 -22.29 38.94
N ALA A 4 -34.59 -21.28 38.99
CA ALA A 4 -34.67 -20.15 38.07
C ALA A 4 -34.15 -20.61 36.71
N ALA A 5 -35.05 -20.76 35.74
CA ALA A 5 -34.72 -21.04 34.36
C ALA A 5 -34.04 -19.81 33.73
N VAL A 6 -32.77 -19.95 33.36
CA VAL A 6 -32.04 -19.01 32.52
C VAL A 6 -32.45 -19.25 31.06
N THR A 7 -33.28 -18.37 30.51
CA THR A 7 -33.57 -18.30 29.07
C THR A 7 -32.41 -17.59 28.35
N PRO A 8 -31.91 -18.06 27.19
CA PRO A 8 -30.80 -17.41 26.52
C PRO A 8 -31.25 -16.16 25.75
N ARG A 9 -30.42 -15.11 25.81
CA ARG A 9 -30.54 -13.83 25.10
C ARG A 9 -30.59 -14.01 23.57
N VAL A 10 -31.76 -13.82 22.97
CA VAL A 10 -31.95 -13.78 21.49
C VAL A 10 -31.16 -12.62 20.83
N GLY A 11 -30.74 -11.60 21.59
CA GLY A 11 -29.98 -10.45 21.08
C GLY A 11 -28.48 -10.71 20.78
N ALA A 12 -27.89 -11.78 21.31
CA ALA A 12 -26.44 -12.03 21.13
C ALA A 12 -26.08 -12.51 19.71
N LEU A 13 -26.95 -13.33 19.09
CA LEU A 13 -26.68 -13.93 17.77
C LEU A 13 -26.84 -12.94 16.62
N ALA A 14 -27.79 -12.00 16.72
CA ALA A 14 -27.97 -10.93 15.74
C ALA A 14 -26.72 -10.03 15.68
N ASN A 15 -26.19 -9.64 16.84
CA ASN A 15 -25.02 -8.76 16.95
C ASN A 15 -23.74 -9.42 16.43
N SER A 16 -23.54 -10.73 16.66
CA SER A 16 -22.42 -11.48 16.08
C SER A 16 -22.50 -11.59 14.57
N SER A 17 -23.70 -11.79 14.01
CA SER A 17 -23.88 -11.89 12.55
C SER A 17 -23.58 -10.58 11.83
N ASP A 18 -23.97 -9.44 12.40
CA ASP A 18 -23.69 -8.12 11.84
C ASP A 18 -22.22 -7.71 12.02
N MET A 19 -21.60 -8.09 13.13
CA MET A 19 -20.17 -7.90 13.34
C MET A 19 -19.33 -8.69 12.33
N ILE A 20 -19.67 -9.96 12.07
CA ILE A 20 -19.01 -10.80 11.06
C ILE A 20 -19.23 -10.24 9.64
N ARG A 21 -20.43 -9.77 9.30
CA ARG A 21 -20.71 -9.12 8.01
C ARG A 21 -19.96 -7.80 7.83
N HIS A 22 -19.83 -7.02 8.90
CA HIS A 22 -19.07 -5.78 8.90
C HIS A 22 -17.58 -6.05 8.70
N ASP A 23 -17.03 -7.03 9.42
CA ASP A 23 -15.63 -7.47 9.27
C ASP A 23 -15.34 -7.97 7.84
N GLY A 24 -16.23 -8.79 7.26
CA GLY A 24 -16.10 -9.24 5.87
C GLY A 24 -16.19 -8.13 4.82
N ARG A 25 -16.90 -7.01 5.12
CA ARG A 25 -16.86 -5.81 4.27
C ARG A 25 -15.55 -5.04 4.44
N ASN A 26 -15.08 -4.88 5.66
CA ASN A 26 -13.85 -4.17 5.96
C ASN A 26 -12.62 -4.88 5.36
N ARG A 27 -12.55 -6.21 5.49
CA ARG A 27 -11.49 -7.03 4.90
C ARG A 27 -11.44 -6.91 3.38
N ARG A 28 -12.59 -7.00 2.71
CA ARG A 28 -12.66 -6.82 1.25
C ARG A 28 -12.24 -5.42 0.82
N SER A 29 -12.65 -4.40 1.58
CA SER A 29 -12.23 -3.01 1.35
C SER A 29 -10.70 -2.86 1.44
N ALA A 30 -10.09 -3.43 2.49
CA ALA A 30 -8.65 -3.42 2.69
C ALA A 30 -7.89 -4.21 1.60
N GLU A 31 -8.42 -5.37 1.20
CA GLU A 31 -7.85 -6.18 0.11
C GLU A 31 -7.87 -5.45 -1.22
N THR A 32 -8.98 -4.79 -1.56
CA THR A 32 -9.07 -3.95 -2.77
C THR A 32 -8.08 -2.79 -2.70
N ARG A 33 -8.00 -2.10 -1.56
CA ARG A 33 -7.03 -1.01 -1.37
C ARG A 33 -5.59 -1.48 -1.61
N ARG A 34 -5.23 -2.66 -1.08
CA ARG A 34 -3.90 -3.27 -1.28
C ARG A 34 -3.64 -3.62 -2.74
N LYS A 35 -4.61 -4.23 -3.44
CA LYS A 35 -4.47 -4.54 -4.88
C LYS A 35 -4.20 -3.30 -5.73
N ILE A 36 -4.87 -2.19 -5.41
CA ILE A 36 -4.70 -0.92 -6.12
C ILE A 36 -3.27 -0.37 -5.90
N ILE A 37 -2.76 -0.39 -4.67
CA ILE A 37 -1.40 0.05 -4.34
C ILE A 37 -0.37 -0.80 -5.07
N GLU A 38 -0.48 -2.13 -4.99
CA GLU A 38 0.46 -3.04 -5.66
C GLU A 38 0.45 -2.85 -7.19
N ALA A 39 -0.73 -2.69 -7.80
CA ALA A 39 -0.83 -2.43 -9.23
C ALA A 39 -0.14 -1.12 -9.64
N ALA A 40 -0.28 -0.06 -8.84
CA ALA A 40 0.37 1.22 -9.09
C ALA A 40 1.90 1.12 -8.91
N LYS A 41 2.38 0.41 -7.89
CA LYS A 41 3.81 0.14 -7.66
C LYS A 41 4.43 -0.58 -8.85
N THR A 42 3.82 -1.69 -9.28
CA THR A 42 4.29 -2.46 -10.43
C THR A 42 4.38 -1.58 -11.67
N MET A 43 3.38 -0.72 -11.91
CA MET A 43 3.43 0.22 -13.04
C MET A 43 4.62 1.16 -12.97
N ILE A 44 4.86 1.80 -11.82
CA ILE A 44 5.98 2.72 -11.63
C ILE A 44 7.31 2.01 -11.86
N THR A 45 7.47 0.79 -11.32
CA THR A 45 8.70 0.01 -11.48
C THR A 45 8.92 -0.45 -12.92
N GLU A 46 7.87 -0.83 -13.65
CA GLU A 46 7.98 -1.28 -15.05
C GLU A 46 8.25 -0.13 -16.04
N THR A 47 7.58 1.00 -15.87
CA THR A 47 7.59 2.08 -16.89
C THR A 47 8.45 3.27 -16.50
N GLY A 48 8.79 3.44 -15.22
CA GLY A 48 9.48 4.62 -14.72
C GLY A 48 8.66 5.91 -14.83
N THR A 49 7.34 5.81 -15.00
CA THR A 49 6.43 6.95 -15.19
C THR A 49 5.28 6.95 -14.18
N ALA A 50 4.64 8.10 -14.03
CA ALA A 50 3.41 8.27 -13.27
C ALA A 50 2.32 7.26 -13.73
N PRO A 51 1.72 6.49 -12.80
CA PRO A 51 0.66 5.57 -13.16
C PRO A 51 -0.66 6.32 -13.40
N THR A 52 -1.38 5.96 -14.47
CA THR A 52 -2.72 6.51 -14.72
C THR A 52 -3.78 5.74 -13.92
N VAL A 53 -4.80 6.43 -13.41
CA VAL A 53 -5.90 5.78 -12.66
C VAL A 53 -6.55 4.65 -13.46
N VAL A 54 -6.76 4.85 -14.75
CA VAL A 54 -7.34 3.84 -15.64
C VAL A 54 -6.42 2.61 -15.77
N GLY A 55 -5.11 2.84 -15.92
CA GLY A 55 -4.13 1.76 -15.98
C GLY A 55 -4.06 0.96 -14.68
N VAL A 56 -4.07 1.65 -13.55
CA VAL A 56 -4.08 1.03 -12.21
C VAL A 56 -5.35 0.22 -12.00
N ALA A 57 -6.52 0.78 -12.29
CA ALA A 57 -7.81 0.10 -12.15
C ALA A 57 -7.85 -1.19 -12.98
N ARG A 58 -7.41 -1.12 -14.25
CA ARG A 58 -7.32 -2.28 -15.14
C ARG A 58 -6.39 -3.36 -14.58
N ARG A 59 -5.22 -2.99 -14.07
CA ARG A 59 -4.24 -3.95 -13.55
C ARG A 59 -4.68 -4.55 -12.21
N ALA A 60 -5.36 -3.79 -11.36
CA ALA A 60 -5.89 -4.25 -10.08
C ALA A 60 -7.21 -5.05 -10.20
N ASP A 61 -7.74 -5.21 -11.42
CA ASP A 61 -9.04 -5.85 -11.71
C ASP A 61 -10.21 -5.20 -10.94
N VAL A 62 -10.24 -3.86 -10.93
CA VAL A 62 -11.28 -3.06 -10.28
C VAL A 62 -11.80 -1.97 -11.21
N SER A 63 -12.97 -1.41 -10.88
CA SER A 63 -13.49 -0.24 -11.59
C SER A 63 -12.73 1.04 -11.20
N VAL A 64 -12.63 2.00 -12.13
CA VAL A 64 -12.11 3.36 -11.85
C VAL A 64 -12.86 4.02 -10.70
N ARG A 65 -14.19 3.83 -10.62
CA ARG A 65 -15.02 4.31 -9.52
C ARG A 65 -14.56 3.74 -8.17
N SER A 66 -14.19 2.45 -8.12
CA SER A 66 -13.67 1.82 -6.91
C SER A 66 -12.37 2.47 -6.46
N VAL A 67 -11.47 2.83 -7.39
CA VAL A 67 -10.22 3.54 -7.07
C VAL A 67 -10.54 4.88 -6.40
N PHE A 68 -11.38 5.70 -7.01
CA PHE A 68 -11.78 6.98 -6.41
C PHE A 68 -12.51 6.83 -5.06
N GLN A 69 -13.27 5.75 -4.85
CA GLN A 69 -13.89 5.48 -3.55
C GLN A 69 -12.87 5.19 -2.44
N HIS A 70 -11.72 4.59 -2.76
CA HIS A 70 -10.69 4.25 -1.78
C HIS A 70 -9.69 5.38 -1.53
N PHE A 71 -9.45 6.24 -2.53
CA PHE A 71 -8.37 7.23 -2.49
C PHE A 71 -8.83 8.67 -2.67
N GLY A 72 -10.08 8.93 -3.07
CA GLY A 72 -10.60 10.28 -3.28
C GLY A 72 -10.14 10.91 -4.59
N ASP A 73 -8.84 11.04 -4.77
CA ASP A 73 -8.20 11.66 -5.94
C ASP A 73 -6.89 10.95 -6.33
N VAL A 74 -6.29 11.42 -7.44
CA VAL A 74 -5.06 10.85 -8.01
C VAL A 74 -3.86 11.14 -7.13
N GLU A 75 -3.80 12.32 -6.52
CA GLU A 75 -2.69 12.75 -5.68
C GLU A 75 -2.61 11.89 -4.42
N SER A 76 -3.74 11.65 -3.76
CA SER A 76 -3.87 10.79 -2.57
C SER A 76 -3.51 9.33 -2.85
N LEU A 77 -3.87 8.82 -4.04
CA LEU A 77 -3.39 7.51 -4.50
C LEU A 77 -1.86 7.52 -4.63
N PHE A 78 -1.30 8.54 -5.26
CA PHE A 78 0.13 8.63 -5.47
C PHE A 78 0.92 8.76 -4.16
N VAL A 79 0.48 9.61 -3.24
CA VAL A 79 1.07 9.76 -1.90
C VAL A 79 1.05 8.43 -1.16
N THR A 80 -0.08 7.72 -1.17
CA THR A 80 -0.17 6.40 -0.52
C THR A 80 0.82 5.40 -1.12
N VAL A 81 0.94 5.37 -2.45
CA VAL A 81 1.87 4.47 -3.15
C VAL A 81 3.32 4.82 -2.85
N PHE A 82 3.64 6.12 -2.78
CA PHE A 82 4.95 6.62 -2.41
C PHE A 82 5.32 6.22 -0.98
N ASP A 83 4.40 6.40 -0.04
CA ASP A 83 4.59 6.03 1.36
C ASP A 83 4.83 4.52 1.52
N ASP A 84 4.04 3.69 0.83
CA ASP A 84 4.20 2.23 0.86
C ASP A 84 5.55 1.77 0.30
N VAL A 85 6.02 2.37 -0.81
CA VAL A 85 7.35 2.06 -1.36
C VAL A 85 8.45 2.55 -0.43
N ARG A 86 8.31 3.76 0.16
CA ARG A 86 9.26 4.31 1.12
C ARG A 86 9.38 3.42 2.35
N GLU A 87 8.27 2.91 2.89
CA GLU A 87 8.26 1.95 3.99
C GLU A 87 8.96 0.62 3.63
N GLY A 88 8.94 0.25 2.35
CA GLY A 88 9.65 -0.90 1.81
C GLY A 88 11.14 -0.69 1.54
N VAL A 89 11.68 0.53 1.65
CA VAL A 89 13.13 0.76 1.51
C VAL A 89 13.82 0.23 2.76
N PRO A 90 14.82 -0.67 2.65
CA PRO A 90 15.50 -1.21 3.81
C PRO A 90 16.14 -0.06 4.60
N PHE A 91 16.07 -0.13 5.93
CA PHE A 91 16.86 0.77 6.76
C PHE A 91 18.33 0.39 6.64
N PHE A 92 19.20 1.38 6.46
CA PHE A 92 20.64 1.16 6.52
C PHE A 92 20.99 0.52 7.87
N GLN A 93 21.47 -0.71 7.83
CA GLN A 93 22.06 -1.35 9.00
C GLN A 93 23.51 -0.88 9.10
N PRO A 94 23.95 -0.35 10.25
CA PRO A 94 25.34 0.05 10.42
C PRO A 94 26.26 -1.15 10.19
N VAL A 95 27.18 -1.03 9.23
CA VAL A 95 28.22 -2.04 9.04
C VAL A 95 29.10 -2.09 10.28
N ALA A 96 29.39 -3.30 10.76
CA ALA A 96 30.30 -3.50 11.89
C ALA A 96 31.62 -2.75 11.64
N ALA A 97 32.00 -1.87 12.57
CA ALA A 97 33.17 -1.01 12.43
C ALA A 97 34.47 -1.80 12.23
N GLU A 98 34.51 -3.03 12.75
CA GLU A 98 35.64 -3.95 12.72
C GLU A 98 35.79 -4.70 11.38
N ALA A 99 34.83 -4.59 10.47
CA ALA A 99 34.94 -5.19 9.15
C ALA A 99 36.04 -4.50 8.31
N PRO A 100 36.74 -5.22 7.42
CA PRO A 100 37.70 -4.61 6.50
C PRO A 100 37.09 -3.44 5.73
N LEU A 101 37.86 -2.37 5.52
CA LEU A 101 37.38 -1.15 4.84
C LEU A 101 36.71 -1.44 3.48
N ALA A 102 37.31 -2.33 2.68
CA ALA A 102 36.75 -2.71 1.38
C ALA A 102 35.35 -3.35 1.49
N GLN A 103 35.15 -4.19 2.50
CA GLN A 103 33.85 -4.80 2.77
C GLN A 103 32.83 -3.74 3.19
N ARG A 104 33.22 -2.82 4.08
CA ARG A 104 32.36 -1.71 4.53
C ARG A 104 31.94 -0.80 3.38
N ILE A 105 32.84 -0.52 2.44
CA ILE A 105 32.54 0.26 1.24
C ILE A 105 31.52 -0.49 0.36
N ASN A 106 31.75 -1.77 0.09
CA ASN A 106 30.84 -2.57 -0.75
C ASN A 106 29.43 -2.62 -0.16
N GLU A 107 29.29 -2.90 1.14
CA GLU A 107 27.99 -2.98 1.81
C GLU A 107 27.23 -1.65 1.77
N VAL A 108 27.93 -0.52 1.92
CA VAL A 108 27.33 0.82 1.78
C VAL A 108 26.90 1.09 0.34
N VAL A 109 27.73 0.74 -0.64
CA VAL A 109 27.43 0.92 -2.06
C VAL A 109 26.23 0.08 -2.48
N ASP A 110 26.19 -1.19 -2.10
CA ASP A 110 25.08 -2.10 -2.40
C ASP A 110 23.78 -1.62 -1.78
N TYR A 111 23.82 -1.17 -0.52
CA TYR A 111 22.67 -0.57 0.14
C TYR A 111 22.17 0.68 -0.60
N LEU A 112 23.07 1.60 -0.96
CA LEU A 112 22.69 2.82 -1.66
C LEU A 112 22.12 2.49 -3.05
N ALA A 113 22.72 1.54 -3.77
CA ALA A 113 22.22 1.09 -5.06
C ALA A 113 20.79 0.54 -4.95
N GLU A 114 20.53 -0.38 -4.00
CA GLU A 114 19.19 -0.94 -3.78
C GLU A 114 18.17 0.14 -3.37
N ALA A 115 18.57 1.07 -2.50
CA ALA A 115 17.70 2.18 -2.09
C ALA A 115 17.39 3.11 -3.28
N PHE A 116 18.38 3.45 -4.10
CA PHE A 116 18.17 4.32 -5.27
C PHE A 116 17.33 3.63 -6.35
N ASP A 117 17.52 2.34 -6.60
CA ASP A 117 16.70 1.59 -7.56
C ASP A 117 15.22 1.59 -7.18
N ARG A 118 14.90 1.65 -5.89
CA ARG A 118 13.50 1.77 -5.40
C ARG A 118 12.98 3.21 -5.45
N VAL A 119 13.80 4.20 -5.15
CA VAL A 119 13.37 5.60 -4.97
C VAL A 119 13.40 6.42 -6.27
N VAL A 120 14.33 6.15 -7.19
CA VAL A 120 14.49 6.93 -8.43
C VAL A 120 13.24 6.87 -9.33
N PRO A 121 12.62 5.70 -9.59
CA PRO A 121 11.40 5.63 -10.40
C PRO A 121 10.25 6.47 -9.82
N LEU A 122 10.11 6.51 -8.49
CA LEU A 122 9.12 7.35 -7.82
C LEU A 122 9.37 8.84 -8.04
N ARG A 123 10.63 9.29 -7.97
CA ARG A 123 10.98 10.70 -8.19
C ARG A 123 10.66 11.15 -9.61
N ILE A 124 10.91 10.28 -10.60
CA ILE A 124 10.58 10.56 -12.01
C ILE A 124 9.05 10.62 -12.18
N ALA A 125 8.32 9.66 -11.60
CA ALA A 125 6.86 9.66 -11.62
C ALA A 125 6.26 10.90 -10.95
N ALA A 126 6.77 11.31 -9.79
CA ALA A 126 6.32 12.48 -9.04
C ALA A 126 6.43 13.77 -9.87
N GLY A 127 7.53 13.94 -10.62
CA GLY A 127 7.72 15.10 -11.48
C GLY A 127 6.67 15.24 -12.58
N GLN A 128 6.08 14.13 -13.04
CA GLN A 128 5.10 14.13 -14.12
C GLN A 128 3.69 14.53 -13.66
N PHE A 129 3.36 14.39 -12.37
CA PHE A 129 2.06 14.82 -11.85
C PHE A 129 1.90 16.35 -11.85
N GLY A 130 2.99 17.10 -11.71
CA GLY A 130 2.99 18.56 -11.78
C GLY A 130 2.65 19.12 -13.17
N ASP A 131 2.94 18.37 -14.22
CA ASP A 131 2.79 18.82 -15.61
C ASP A 131 1.42 18.45 -16.24
N THR A 132 0.68 17.51 -15.64
CA THR A 132 -0.59 16.99 -16.21
C THR A 132 -1.87 17.55 -15.60
N ASN A 133 -1.81 18.62 -14.80
CA ASN A 133 -3.01 19.33 -14.35
C ASN A 133 -3.29 20.56 -15.23
N PRO A 134 -4.13 20.48 -16.29
CA PRO A 134 -4.60 21.68 -16.96
C PRO A 134 -5.54 22.43 -16.01
N ALA A 135 -5.28 23.74 -15.87
CA ALA A 135 -6.14 24.69 -15.16
C ALA A 135 -7.56 24.75 -15.72
#